data_AF-A0A966Z027-F1
#
_entry.id   AF-A0A966Z027-F1
#
_cell.length_a   1.000
_cell.length_b   1.000
_cell.length_c   1.000
_cell.angle_alpha   90.00
_cell.angle_beta   90.00
_cell.angle_gamma   90.00
#
_symmetry.space_group_name_H-M   'P 1'
#
loop_
_entity.id
_entity.type
_entity.pdbx_description
1 polymer ?
#
loop_
_entity_poly.entity_id
_entity_poly.type
_entity_poly.pdbx_seq_one_letter_code
_entity_poly.pdbx_strand_id
1 'polypeptide(L)'
;MGLFVSPVNAQMNIEIKGVGQTLYPIAIARFKDEDKLPVKISDVIRQNLTRSGYFRNVELGNGVEDDQVIPNFKTWAARGADALAVGSVTQKSPGQYEVRYRLYDIRKGESLNGLIVSASEDNLRLAAHKISDDIIFKLLGERGVFSTRLSYVMKEGKRYRLVISDADGQNMRNALNSSEPIISVAWSPDGQKIAYVSFEDRKPVVYVHELVTGRRIVLSNERGNNSAPSWAPDGKSLAVSLSKDGNTQIYRVNADGSNLRRLTQGNTIDTEPQFSPDGKFLYFTSDRGGNPQIYRMSADGERGEPARRITFKQPYATSPRISPDGKYLAYIGGAGGGFKLFLMNLATGDSTPMTDTSFDESPSFAANGRYILYSTQVGGKKVLAAVSIDGYVKQVLSISGSDIRQPSWGPFMDR
;
A
#
# COMPACT_ATOMS: atom_id res chain seq x y z
N MET A 1 -29.72 32.73 -13.80
CA MET A 1 -28.30 32.46 -13.49
C MET A 1 -28.23 31.13 -12.77
N GLY A 2 -27.91 30.04 -13.48
CA GLY A 2 -27.70 28.73 -12.87
C GLY A 2 -26.31 28.68 -12.24
N LEU A 3 -26.24 28.53 -10.92
CA LEU A 3 -24.99 28.24 -10.21
C LEU A 3 -24.56 26.82 -10.55
N PHE A 4 -23.59 26.68 -11.45
CA PHE A 4 -22.84 25.43 -11.59
C PHE A 4 -21.97 25.26 -10.34
N VAL A 5 -22.42 24.41 -9.43
CA VAL A 5 -21.56 23.87 -8.36
C VAL A 5 -20.67 22.82 -9.02
N SER A 6 -19.43 23.18 -9.32
CA SER A 6 -18.42 22.18 -9.68
C SER A 6 -18.30 21.20 -8.52
N PRO A 7 -18.36 19.88 -8.74
CA PRO A 7 -18.09 18.92 -7.68
C PRO A 7 -16.66 19.15 -7.20
N VAL A 8 -16.51 19.56 -5.94
CA VAL A 8 -15.22 19.51 -5.25
C VAL A 8 -14.89 18.03 -5.13
N ASN A 9 -14.11 17.50 -6.07
CA ASN A 9 -13.53 16.19 -5.91
C ASN A 9 -12.59 16.26 -4.71
N ALA A 10 -12.89 15.46 -3.69
CA ALA A 10 -11.97 15.28 -2.58
C ALA A 10 -10.61 14.86 -3.17
N GLN A 11 -9.53 15.55 -2.78
CA GLN A 11 -8.17 15.25 -3.22
C GLN A 11 -7.35 14.83 -2.00
N MET A 12 -6.51 13.81 -2.16
CA MET A 12 -5.59 13.39 -1.13
C MET A 12 -4.35 14.28 -1.13
N ASN A 13 -4.05 14.85 0.03
CA ASN A 13 -2.86 15.64 0.30
C ASN A 13 -1.79 14.74 0.92
N ILE A 14 -0.56 14.80 0.41
CA ILE A 14 0.58 14.05 0.94
C ILE A 14 1.64 15.03 1.44
N GLU A 15 1.93 14.98 2.73
CA GLU A 15 3.04 15.69 3.35
C GLU A 15 4.20 14.73 3.59
N ILE A 16 5.41 15.10 3.19
CA ILE A 16 6.62 14.26 3.36
C ILE A 16 7.54 14.93 4.38
N LYS A 17 8.01 14.14 5.35
CA LYS A 17 9.04 14.53 6.31
C LYS A 17 10.16 13.50 6.26
N GLY A 18 11.40 13.97 6.17
CA GLY A 18 12.57 13.10 6.26
C GLY A 18 13.80 13.89 6.67
N VAL A 19 14.69 13.22 7.41
CA VAL A 19 15.94 13.80 7.90
C VAL A 19 17.07 12.80 7.63
N GLY A 20 18.21 13.28 7.13
CA GLY A 20 19.48 12.56 7.28
C GLY A 20 19.88 11.55 6.21
N GLN A 21 19.23 11.48 5.05
CA GLN A 21 19.72 10.65 3.92
C GLN A 21 20.23 11.51 2.76
N THR A 22 21.36 11.12 2.18
CA THR A 22 21.85 11.68 0.92
C THR A 22 20.94 11.21 -0.21
N LEU A 23 20.15 12.13 -0.77
CA LEU A 23 19.25 11.86 -1.88
C LEU A 23 20.01 11.85 -3.22
N TYR A 24 19.72 10.88 -4.07
CA TYR A 24 20.28 10.77 -5.41
C TYR A 24 19.76 11.92 -6.30
N PRO A 25 20.62 12.81 -6.82
CA PRO A 25 20.18 13.93 -7.64
C PRO A 25 19.74 13.45 -9.02
N ILE A 26 18.46 13.65 -9.36
CA ILE A 26 17.92 13.31 -10.67
C ILE A 26 17.24 14.51 -11.32
N ALA A 27 17.51 14.71 -12.60
CA ALA A 27 16.78 15.64 -13.44
C ALA A 27 15.72 14.88 -14.25
N ILE A 28 14.50 15.41 -14.25
CA ILE A 28 13.44 14.98 -15.16
C ILE A 28 13.14 16.16 -16.06
N ALA A 29 13.47 16.08 -17.34
CA ALA A 29 13.12 17.12 -18.31
C ALA A 29 11.60 17.14 -18.55
N ARG A 30 11.06 18.29 -18.99
CA ARG A 30 9.69 18.30 -19.50
C ARG A 30 9.62 17.44 -20.75
N PHE A 31 8.60 16.60 -20.84
CA PHE A 31 8.46 15.72 -21.99
C PHE A 31 7.93 16.54 -23.17
N LYS A 32 8.55 16.37 -24.33
CA LYS A 32 8.11 17.04 -25.56
C LYS A 32 6.62 16.71 -25.82
N ASP A 33 5.85 17.73 -26.17
CA ASP A 33 4.41 17.65 -26.45
C ASP A 33 3.51 17.24 -25.26
N GLU A 34 4.04 17.11 -24.04
CA GLU A 34 3.21 16.83 -22.86
C GLU A 34 2.26 17.98 -22.52
N ASP A 35 2.51 19.18 -23.06
CA ASP A 35 1.65 20.34 -22.83
C ASP A 35 0.25 20.20 -23.41
N LYS A 36 0.10 19.31 -24.38
CA LYS A 36 -1.18 18.95 -25.03
C LYS A 36 -2.01 17.96 -24.20
N LEU A 37 -1.46 17.43 -23.12
CA LEU A 37 -2.12 16.45 -22.27
C LEU A 37 -2.86 17.12 -21.10
N PRO A 38 -3.94 16.50 -20.59
CA PRO A 38 -4.58 16.92 -19.35
C PRO A 38 -3.70 16.66 -18.11
N VAL A 39 -2.70 15.78 -18.23
CA VAL A 39 -1.76 15.42 -17.16
C VAL A 39 -0.33 15.64 -17.65
N LYS A 40 0.44 16.44 -16.92
CA LYS A 40 1.88 16.60 -17.14
C LYS A 40 2.60 15.36 -16.59
N ILE A 41 3.09 14.51 -17.48
CA ILE A 41 3.71 13.22 -17.13
C ILE A 41 5.00 13.46 -16.33
N SER A 42 5.80 14.43 -16.74
CA SER A 42 7.06 14.75 -16.07
C SER A 42 6.85 15.19 -14.62
N ASP A 43 5.75 15.90 -14.32
CA ASP A 43 5.42 16.32 -12.95
C ASP A 43 5.05 15.13 -12.06
N VAL A 44 4.26 14.18 -12.58
CA VAL A 44 3.91 12.96 -11.84
C VAL A 44 5.17 12.12 -11.55
N ILE A 45 6.09 12.02 -12.51
CA ILE A 45 7.38 11.34 -12.29
C ILE A 45 8.19 12.05 -11.20
N ARG A 46 8.36 13.38 -11.27
CA ARG A 46 9.07 14.16 -10.24
C ARG A 46 8.47 13.94 -8.85
N GLN A 47 7.15 13.97 -8.74
CA GLN A 47 6.43 13.76 -7.47
C GLN A 47 6.64 12.34 -6.93
N ASN A 48 6.57 11.30 -7.78
CA ASN A 48 6.83 9.92 -7.39
C ASN A 48 8.25 9.74 -6.84
N LEU A 49 9.25 10.23 -7.58
CA LEU A 49 10.65 10.08 -7.20
C LEU A 49 10.97 10.83 -5.90
N THR A 50 10.45 12.04 -5.70
CA THR A 50 10.56 12.74 -4.41
C THR A 50 9.87 11.96 -3.30
N ARG A 51 8.66 11.44 -3.52
CA ARG A 51 7.91 10.66 -2.53
C ARG A 51 8.61 9.37 -2.13
N SER A 52 9.46 8.81 -2.99
CA SER A 52 10.26 7.64 -2.61
C SER A 52 11.26 7.94 -1.50
N GLY A 53 11.72 9.19 -1.39
CA GLY A 53 12.81 9.56 -0.50
C GLY A 53 14.18 9.01 -0.91
N TYR A 54 14.32 8.42 -2.09
CA TYR A 54 15.63 8.10 -2.67
C TYR A 54 16.20 9.27 -3.48
N PHE A 55 15.33 10.11 -4.04
CA PHE A 55 15.70 11.09 -5.05
C PHE A 55 15.41 12.52 -4.60
N ARG A 56 16.29 13.43 -5.00
CA ARG A 56 16.03 14.86 -5.00
C ARG A 56 15.94 15.32 -6.44
N ASN A 57 14.85 16.01 -6.77
CA ASN A 57 14.72 16.61 -8.09
C ASN A 57 15.71 17.77 -8.23
N VAL A 58 16.43 17.78 -9.34
CA VAL A 58 17.25 18.92 -9.76
C VAL A 58 16.37 19.84 -10.62
N GLU A 59 16.02 21.02 -10.08
CA GLU A 59 15.17 22.01 -10.77
C GLU A 59 15.94 22.74 -11.86
N LEU A 60 15.50 22.60 -13.11
CA LEU A 60 16.27 23.06 -14.27
C LEU A 60 15.44 23.90 -15.27
N GLY A 61 14.40 24.55 -14.77
CA GLY A 61 13.50 25.39 -15.55
C GLY A 61 12.61 24.61 -16.50
N ASN A 62 12.00 25.30 -17.47
CA ASN A 62 11.07 24.71 -18.44
C ASN A 62 11.76 24.11 -19.68
N GLY A 63 13.03 23.71 -19.56
CA GLY A 63 13.79 23.13 -20.65
C GLY A 63 13.22 21.80 -21.12
N VAL A 64 12.92 21.69 -22.42
CA VAL A 64 12.63 20.45 -23.12
C VAL A 64 13.93 19.97 -23.75
N GLU A 65 14.32 18.73 -23.49
CA GLU A 65 15.44 18.07 -24.17
C GLU A 65 14.90 17.09 -25.21
N ASP A 66 15.57 17.01 -26.36
CA ASP A 66 15.21 16.05 -27.39
C ASP A 66 15.55 14.65 -26.90
N ASP A 67 14.55 13.76 -26.91
CA ASP A 67 14.77 12.39 -26.52
C ASP A 67 15.52 11.59 -27.58
N GLN A 68 15.58 12.02 -28.84
CA GLN A 68 16.24 11.30 -29.94
C GLN A 68 17.76 11.52 -30.03
N VAL A 69 18.30 12.48 -29.27
CA VAL A 69 19.73 12.82 -29.28
C VAL A 69 20.33 12.52 -27.91
N ILE A 70 21.60 12.12 -27.89
CA ILE A 70 22.34 11.96 -26.63
C ILE A 70 22.53 13.36 -26.02
N PRO A 71 22.07 13.61 -24.78
CA PRO A 71 22.16 14.91 -24.17
C PRO A 71 23.61 15.23 -23.78
N ASN A 72 23.94 16.52 -23.66
CA ASN A 72 25.25 16.95 -23.21
C ASN A 72 25.41 16.67 -21.70
N PHE A 73 26.04 15.55 -21.35
CA PHE A 73 26.22 15.14 -19.95
C PHE A 73 26.96 16.17 -19.10
N LYS A 74 27.93 16.92 -19.67
CA LYS A 74 28.65 17.96 -18.92
C LYS A 74 27.72 19.07 -18.46
N THR A 75 26.76 19.46 -19.30
CA THR A 75 25.76 20.47 -18.95
C THR A 75 24.89 20.02 -17.77
N TRP A 76 24.47 18.75 -17.75
CA TRP A 76 23.63 18.20 -16.68
C TRP A 76 24.42 17.91 -15.40
N ALA A 77 25.67 17.48 -15.52
CA ALA A 77 26.58 17.34 -14.38
C ALA A 77 26.85 18.70 -13.71
N ALA A 78 27.11 19.76 -14.49
CA ALA A 78 27.31 21.11 -13.97
C ALA A 78 26.07 21.70 -13.26
N ARG A 79 24.89 21.17 -13.60
CA ARG A 79 23.61 21.46 -12.96
C ARG A 79 23.36 20.63 -11.69
N GLY A 80 24.26 19.70 -11.37
CA GLY A 80 24.19 18.84 -10.18
C GLY A 80 23.28 17.63 -10.32
N ALA A 81 23.00 17.18 -11.55
CA ALA A 81 22.25 15.95 -11.81
C ALA A 81 23.20 14.75 -12.00
N ASP A 82 22.91 13.66 -11.29
CA ASP A 82 23.62 12.38 -11.43
C ASP A 82 22.91 11.45 -12.42
N ALA A 83 21.60 11.63 -12.62
CA ALA A 83 20.84 11.02 -13.71
C ALA A 83 19.90 12.02 -14.40
N LEU A 84 19.53 11.72 -15.64
CA LEU A 84 18.60 12.50 -16.44
C LEU A 84 17.57 11.60 -17.13
N ALA A 85 16.29 11.93 -16.95
CA ALA A 85 15.21 11.39 -17.77
C ALA A 85 14.71 12.46 -18.76
N VAL A 86 14.58 12.07 -20.04
CA VAL A 86 13.99 12.86 -21.12
C VAL A 86 12.89 12.06 -21.79
N GLY A 87 11.97 12.71 -22.50
CA GLY A 87 10.89 11.99 -23.15
C GLY A 87 10.04 12.84 -24.08
N SER A 88 9.11 12.16 -24.75
CA SER A 88 8.18 12.74 -25.70
C SER A 88 6.83 12.04 -25.64
N VAL A 89 5.78 12.75 -26.05
CA VAL A 89 4.41 12.23 -26.15
C VAL A 89 3.94 12.36 -27.59
N THR A 90 3.43 11.27 -28.15
CA THR A 90 2.82 11.26 -29.48
C THR A 90 1.38 10.77 -29.41
N GLN A 91 0.42 11.55 -29.89
CA GLN A 91 -0.96 11.08 -30.04
C GLN A 91 -1.04 10.15 -31.27
N LYS A 92 -1.47 8.90 -31.08
CA LYS A 92 -1.60 7.90 -32.16
C LYS A 92 -2.99 7.89 -32.79
N SER A 93 -4.01 8.15 -31.97
CA SER A 93 -5.41 8.32 -32.37
C SER A 93 -6.11 9.19 -31.32
N PRO A 94 -7.36 9.66 -31.56
CA PRO A 94 -8.11 10.42 -30.55
C PRO A 94 -8.13 9.68 -29.20
N GLY A 95 -7.71 10.36 -28.12
CA GLY A 95 -7.64 9.81 -26.76
C GLY A 95 -6.58 8.73 -26.50
N GLN A 96 -5.70 8.41 -27.47
CA GLN A 96 -4.64 7.40 -27.32
C GLN A 96 -3.25 7.98 -27.58
N TYR A 97 -2.34 7.73 -26.65
CA TYR A 97 -1.02 8.34 -26.62
C TYR A 97 0.07 7.27 -26.51
N GLU A 98 1.21 7.55 -27.10
CA GLU A 98 2.48 6.86 -26.89
C GLU A 98 3.41 7.80 -26.13
N VAL A 99 3.82 7.38 -24.93
CA VAL A 99 4.78 8.10 -24.09
C VAL A 99 6.12 7.40 -24.19
N ARG A 100 7.11 8.07 -24.78
CA ARG A 100 8.48 7.59 -24.85
C ARG A 100 9.31 8.30 -23.80
N TYR A 101 10.17 7.55 -23.12
CA TYR A 101 11.19 8.14 -22.26
C TYR A 101 12.52 7.43 -22.44
N ARG A 102 13.62 8.12 -22.15
CA ARG A 102 14.97 7.59 -22.06
C ARG A 102 15.63 8.06 -20.77
N LEU A 103 16.47 7.20 -20.19
CA LEU A 103 17.23 7.48 -18.97
C LEU A 103 18.73 7.46 -19.26
N TYR A 104 19.46 8.37 -18.63
CA TYR A 104 20.91 8.49 -18.72
C TYR A 104 21.54 8.55 -17.34
N ASP A 105 22.64 7.82 -17.15
CA ASP A 105 23.55 7.98 -16.02
C ASP A 105 24.57 9.04 -16.40
N ILE A 106 24.45 10.23 -15.80
CA ILE A 106 25.27 11.38 -16.14
C ILE A 106 26.70 11.20 -15.64
N ARG A 107 26.89 10.47 -14.53
CA ARG A 107 28.20 10.24 -13.94
C ARG A 107 29.03 9.27 -14.76
N LYS A 108 28.41 8.22 -15.29
CA LYS A 108 29.04 7.24 -16.17
C LYS A 108 29.07 7.68 -17.64
N GLY A 109 28.22 8.64 -18.00
CA GLY A 109 28.09 9.11 -19.37
C GLY A 109 27.51 8.04 -20.29
N GLU A 110 26.53 7.27 -19.81
CA GLU A 110 25.91 6.18 -20.57
C GLU A 110 24.38 6.27 -20.58
N SER A 111 23.76 5.66 -21.59
CA SER A 111 22.31 5.48 -21.63
C SER A 111 21.91 4.22 -20.89
N LEU A 112 20.93 4.34 -19.99
CA LEU A 112 20.29 3.22 -19.31
C LEU A 112 19.06 2.72 -20.08
N ASN A 113 18.93 3.07 -21.37
CA ASN A 113 17.77 2.85 -22.21
C ASN A 113 16.49 3.47 -21.63
N GLY A 114 15.34 3.10 -22.18
CA GLY A 114 14.05 3.72 -21.89
C GLY A 114 12.88 2.76 -22.01
N LEU A 115 11.67 3.30 -21.95
CA LEU A 115 10.42 2.58 -22.25
C LEU A 115 9.57 3.39 -23.22
N ILE A 116 8.71 2.67 -23.92
CA ILE A 116 7.58 3.23 -24.66
C ILE A 116 6.32 2.68 -23.99
N VAL A 117 5.44 3.57 -23.54
CA VAL A 117 4.20 3.22 -22.85
C VAL A 117 3.02 3.74 -23.65
N SER A 118 2.17 2.83 -24.12
CA SER A 118 0.87 3.19 -24.68
C SER A 118 -0.12 3.47 -23.56
N ALA A 119 -0.87 4.56 -23.66
CA ALA A 119 -1.84 4.97 -22.66
C ALA A 119 -3.04 5.68 -23.30
N SER A 120 -4.23 5.36 -22.80
CA SER A 120 -5.40 6.21 -23.03
C SER A 120 -5.30 7.48 -22.19
N GLU A 121 -6.10 8.49 -22.52
CA GLU A 121 -6.20 9.75 -21.77
C GLU A 121 -6.40 9.52 -20.25
N ASP A 122 -7.30 8.62 -19.87
CA ASP A 122 -7.57 8.24 -18.48
C ASP A 122 -6.41 7.54 -17.76
N ASN A 123 -5.44 7.01 -18.51
CA ASN A 123 -4.34 6.19 -18.00
C ASN A 123 -2.97 6.89 -18.08
N LEU A 124 -2.93 8.19 -18.40
CA LEU A 124 -1.68 8.95 -18.48
C LEU A 124 -0.90 8.96 -17.15
N ARG A 125 -1.60 9.01 -16.00
CA ARG A 125 -0.97 8.88 -14.67
C ARG A 125 -0.32 7.52 -14.48
N LEU A 126 -1.01 6.44 -14.86
CA LEU A 126 -0.46 5.08 -14.81
C LEU A 126 0.79 4.95 -15.68
N ALA A 127 0.84 5.59 -16.84
CA ALA A 127 2.05 5.63 -17.66
C ALA A 127 3.21 6.31 -16.94
N ALA A 128 2.97 7.46 -16.31
CA ALA A 128 3.97 8.15 -15.49
C ALA A 128 4.45 7.30 -14.30
N HIS A 129 3.54 6.59 -13.63
CA HIS A 129 3.87 5.66 -12.55
C HIS A 129 4.77 4.51 -13.04
N LYS A 130 4.45 3.88 -14.17
CA LYS A 130 5.27 2.82 -14.78
C LYS A 130 6.68 3.32 -15.16
N ILE A 131 6.77 4.52 -15.73
CA ILE A 131 8.08 5.15 -16.02
C ILE A 131 8.86 5.38 -14.72
N SER A 132 8.18 5.86 -13.66
CA SER A 132 8.82 6.06 -12.36
C SER A 132 9.33 4.73 -11.79
N ASP A 133 8.57 3.65 -11.90
CA ASP A 133 8.97 2.33 -11.42
C ASP A 133 10.20 1.79 -12.17
N ASP A 134 10.27 2.02 -13.48
CA ASP A 134 11.44 1.63 -14.29
C ASP A 134 12.68 2.47 -13.98
N ILE A 135 12.52 3.77 -13.67
CA ILE A 135 13.64 4.62 -13.20
C ILE A 135 14.20 4.09 -11.88
N ILE A 136 13.35 3.75 -10.90
CA ILE A 136 13.79 3.13 -9.64
C ILE A 136 14.57 1.85 -9.93
N PHE A 137 14.03 0.98 -10.79
CA PHE A 137 14.65 -0.29 -11.09
C PHE A 137 16.01 -0.14 -11.75
N LYS A 138 16.13 0.74 -12.75
CA LYS A 138 17.39 0.95 -13.48
C LYS A 138 18.49 1.59 -12.63
N LEU A 139 18.13 2.48 -11.70
CA LEU A 139 19.11 3.19 -10.87
C LEU A 139 19.45 2.44 -9.57
N LEU A 140 18.48 1.74 -8.97
CA LEU A 140 18.61 1.16 -7.64
C LEU A 140 18.52 -0.38 -7.62
N GLY A 141 18.07 -1.01 -8.71
CA GLY A 141 17.86 -2.46 -8.77
C GLY A 141 16.62 -2.95 -8.01
N GLU A 142 15.78 -2.03 -7.51
CA GLU A 142 14.58 -2.34 -6.73
C GLU A 142 13.31 -2.12 -7.57
N ARG A 143 12.24 -2.89 -7.33
CA ARG A 143 10.94 -2.60 -7.97
C ARG A 143 10.29 -1.39 -7.30
N GLY A 144 9.97 -0.37 -8.09
CA GLY A 144 9.12 0.74 -7.65
C GLY A 144 7.69 0.31 -7.38
N VAL A 145 6.97 1.05 -6.53
CA VAL A 145 5.58 0.77 -6.13
C VAL A 145 4.59 1.82 -6.60
N PHE A 146 4.96 2.68 -7.54
CA PHE A 146 4.12 3.80 -7.96
C PHE A 146 2.92 3.35 -8.77
N SER A 147 3.05 2.27 -9.56
CA SER A 147 1.93 1.68 -10.31
C SER A 147 1.03 0.73 -9.49
N THR A 148 1.28 0.63 -8.18
CA THR A 148 0.39 -0.09 -7.25
C THR A 148 -0.80 0.78 -6.85
N ARG A 149 -1.74 0.20 -6.09
CA ARG A 149 -2.93 0.90 -5.59
C ARG A 149 -3.02 0.83 -4.07
N LEU A 150 -3.72 1.79 -3.50
CA LEU A 150 -4.13 1.73 -2.09
C LEU A 150 -5.62 1.41 -2.02
N SER A 151 -6.02 0.76 -0.93
CA SER A 151 -7.42 0.74 -0.50
C SER A 151 -7.52 1.26 0.92
N TYR A 152 -8.59 1.97 1.24
CA TYR A 152 -8.85 2.49 2.59
C TYR A 152 -10.33 2.80 2.75
N VAL A 153 -10.75 2.98 4.00
CA VAL A 153 -12.12 3.36 4.34
C VAL A 153 -12.17 4.84 4.68
N MET A 154 -12.97 5.60 3.94
CA MET A 154 -13.33 6.97 4.28
C MET A 154 -14.60 6.97 5.13
N LYS A 155 -14.62 7.79 6.18
CA LYS A 155 -15.82 8.08 6.98
C LYS A 155 -16.14 9.57 6.93
N GLU A 156 -17.34 9.89 6.48
CA GLU A 156 -17.90 11.24 6.37
C GLU A 156 -19.24 11.28 7.09
N GLY A 157 -19.27 11.81 8.31
CA GLY A 157 -20.46 11.74 9.18
C GLY A 157 -20.85 10.29 9.47
N LYS A 158 -22.01 9.86 8.96
CA LYS A 158 -22.53 8.48 9.11
C LYS A 158 -22.24 7.59 7.90
N ARG A 159 -21.61 8.11 6.83
CA ARG A 159 -21.34 7.37 5.60
C ARG A 159 -19.94 6.78 5.64
N TYR A 160 -19.81 5.53 5.22
CA TYR A 160 -18.56 4.82 5.03
C TYR A 160 -18.37 4.50 3.55
N ARG A 161 -17.16 4.68 3.03
CA ARG A 161 -16.79 4.35 1.65
C ARG A 161 -15.53 3.52 1.65
N LEU A 162 -15.56 2.33 1.04
CA LEU A 162 -14.34 1.64 0.64
C LEU A 162 -13.84 2.29 -0.65
N VAL A 163 -12.66 2.88 -0.59
CA VAL A 163 -12.04 3.63 -1.68
C VAL A 163 -10.80 2.89 -2.15
N ILE A 164 -10.58 2.91 -3.47
CA ILE A 164 -9.36 2.49 -4.13
C ILE A 164 -8.76 3.69 -4.83
N SER A 165 -7.45 3.90 -4.68
CA SER A 165 -6.72 4.99 -5.34
C SER A 165 -5.41 4.46 -5.92
N ASP A 166 -4.74 5.28 -6.72
CA ASP A 166 -3.33 5.08 -7.03
C ASP A 166 -2.48 5.16 -5.74
N ALA A 167 -1.23 4.69 -5.80
CA ALA A 167 -0.29 4.70 -4.67
C ALA A 167 -0.02 6.10 -4.06
N ASP A 168 -0.39 7.15 -4.79
CA ASP A 168 -0.27 8.56 -4.39
C ASP A 168 -1.60 9.20 -3.98
N GLY A 169 -2.65 8.41 -3.82
CA GLY A 169 -3.95 8.89 -3.39
C GLY A 169 -4.79 9.55 -4.49
N GLN A 170 -4.28 9.67 -5.72
CA GLN A 170 -5.05 10.20 -6.85
C GLN A 170 -5.92 9.11 -7.47
N ASN A 171 -6.77 9.49 -8.44
CA ASN A 171 -7.68 8.59 -9.15
C ASN A 171 -8.58 7.76 -8.21
N MET A 172 -9.10 8.39 -7.16
CA MET A 172 -9.98 7.74 -6.19
C MET A 172 -11.26 7.20 -6.83
N ARG A 173 -11.58 5.94 -6.54
CA ARG A 173 -12.80 5.26 -6.96
C ARG A 173 -13.47 4.60 -5.76
N ASN A 174 -14.79 4.79 -5.64
CA ASN A 174 -15.57 4.12 -4.60
C ASN A 174 -15.83 2.67 -5.04
N ALA A 175 -15.30 1.71 -4.29
CA ALA A 175 -15.62 0.30 -4.47
C ALA A 175 -16.91 -0.07 -3.73
N LEU A 176 -17.18 0.51 -2.56
CA LEU A 176 -18.41 0.27 -1.80
C LEU A 176 -18.85 1.53 -1.07
N ASN A 177 -20.16 1.74 -0.99
CA ASN A 177 -20.79 2.75 -0.13
C ASN A 177 -21.64 2.02 0.91
N SER A 178 -21.54 2.43 2.17
CA SER A 178 -22.32 1.86 3.27
C SER A 178 -22.74 2.94 4.27
N SER A 179 -23.89 2.76 4.90
CA SER A 179 -24.30 3.52 6.09
C SER A 179 -23.73 2.94 7.38
N GLU A 180 -23.05 1.80 7.30
CA GLU A 180 -22.48 1.06 8.41
C GLU A 180 -20.97 0.83 8.22
N PRO A 181 -20.21 0.54 9.29
CA PRO A 181 -18.76 0.37 9.20
C PRO A 181 -18.28 -0.66 8.16
N ILE A 182 -17.12 -0.38 7.59
CA ILE A 182 -16.32 -1.30 6.79
C ILE A 182 -14.94 -1.38 7.46
N ILE A 183 -14.42 -2.58 7.71
CA ILE A 183 -13.13 -2.78 8.40
C ILE A 183 -12.33 -3.94 7.78
N SER A 184 -11.05 -4.03 8.18
CA SER A 184 -10.15 -5.13 7.87
C SER A 184 -10.03 -5.43 6.37
N VAL A 185 -9.71 -4.40 5.59
CA VAL A 185 -9.55 -4.48 4.14
C VAL A 185 -8.25 -5.23 3.79
N ALA A 186 -8.30 -6.17 2.85
CA ALA A 186 -7.15 -6.93 2.40
C ALA A 186 -7.22 -7.26 0.89
N TRP A 187 -6.17 -6.91 0.15
CA TRP A 187 -6.02 -7.26 -1.26
C TRP A 187 -5.74 -8.74 -1.47
N SER A 188 -6.30 -9.32 -2.54
CA SER A 188 -5.83 -10.61 -3.06
C SER A 188 -4.42 -10.46 -3.65
N PRO A 189 -3.62 -11.55 -3.67
CA PRO A 189 -2.24 -11.49 -4.18
C PRO A 189 -2.10 -11.07 -5.64
N ASP A 190 -3.16 -11.27 -6.44
CA ASP A 190 -3.26 -10.87 -7.85
C ASP A 190 -3.77 -9.42 -8.05
N GLY A 191 -4.20 -8.75 -6.98
CA GLY A 191 -4.73 -7.39 -7.03
C GLY A 191 -6.14 -7.27 -7.67
N GLN A 192 -6.79 -8.38 -7.99
CA GLN A 192 -8.09 -8.36 -8.69
C GLN A 192 -9.29 -8.33 -7.72
N LYS A 193 -9.07 -8.68 -6.45
CA LYS A 193 -10.12 -8.79 -5.43
C LYS A 193 -9.70 -8.10 -4.15
N ILE A 194 -10.70 -7.69 -3.36
CA ILE A 194 -10.51 -7.18 -2.01
C ILE A 194 -11.44 -7.95 -1.08
N ALA A 195 -10.89 -8.44 0.03
CA ALA A 195 -11.66 -8.96 1.15
C ALA A 195 -11.85 -7.87 2.21
N TYR A 196 -13.02 -7.84 2.87
CA TYR A 196 -13.32 -6.90 3.95
C TYR A 196 -14.47 -7.41 4.81
N VAL A 197 -14.64 -6.77 5.96
CA VAL A 197 -15.82 -6.95 6.82
C VAL A 197 -16.77 -5.79 6.58
N SER A 198 -18.03 -6.11 6.30
CA SER A 198 -19.12 -5.15 6.17
C SER A 198 -20.13 -5.34 7.28
N PHE A 199 -20.65 -4.24 7.82
CA PHE A 199 -21.72 -4.20 8.80
C PHE A 199 -23.06 -3.76 8.20
N GLU A 200 -23.22 -3.75 6.86
CA GLU A 200 -24.45 -3.28 6.19
C GLU A 200 -25.72 -4.03 6.65
N ASP A 201 -25.59 -5.29 7.05
CA ASP A 201 -26.66 -6.12 7.62
C ASP A 201 -26.78 -5.99 9.15
N ARG A 202 -26.16 -4.95 9.74
CA ARG A 202 -26.04 -4.70 11.20
C ARG A 202 -25.38 -5.83 12.00
N LYS A 203 -24.68 -6.72 11.31
CA LYS A 203 -23.81 -7.76 11.85
C LYS A 203 -22.55 -7.85 10.99
N PRO A 204 -21.42 -8.31 11.55
CA PRO A 204 -20.19 -8.44 10.77
C PRO A 204 -20.30 -9.60 9.78
N VAL A 205 -20.15 -9.31 8.49
CA VAL A 205 -20.09 -10.30 7.40
C VAL A 205 -18.81 -10.10 6.62
N VAL A 206 -18.08 -11.19 6.35
CA VAL A 206 -16.86 -11.14 5.54
C VAL A 206 -17.22 -11.33 4.08
N TYR A 207 -16.79 -10.40 3.23
CA TYR A 207 -16.99 -10.42 1.79
C TYR A 207 -15.68 -10.53 1.04
N VAL A 208 -15.71 -11.15 -0.13
CA VAL A 208 -14.73 -10.99 -1.21
C VAL A 208 -15.40 -10.22 -2.34
N HIS A 209 -14.74 -9.17 -2.83
CA HIS A 209 -15.26 -8.30 -3.88
C HIS A 209 -14.30 -8.27 -5.07
N GLU A 210 -14.79 -8.66 -6.24
CA GLU A 210 -14.08 -8.58 -7.52
C GLU A 210 -14.15 -7.16 -8.09
N LEU A 211 -13.00 -6.56 -8.37
CA LEU A 211 -12.92 -5.13 -8.70
C LEU A 211 -13.38 -4.80 -10.13
N VAL A 212 -13.20 -5.73 -11.07
CA VAL A 212 -13.57 -5.52 -12.48
C VAL A 212 -15.08 -5.70 -12.68
N THR A 213 -15.65 -6.75 -12.10
CA THR A 213 -17.05 -7.12 -12.30
C THR A 213 -17.99 -6.47 -11.28
N GLY A 214 -17.47 -6.03 -10.13
CA GLY A 214 -18.27 -5.59 -8.99
C GLY A 214 -18.95 -6.74 -8.23
N ARG A 215 -18.65 -8.00 -8.58
CA ARG A 215 -19.26 -9.17 -7.94
C ARG A 215 -18.81 -9.29 -6.49
N ARG A 216 -19.75 -9.53 -5.58
CA ARG A 216 -19.51 -9.74 -4.15
C ARG A 216 -19.88 -11.17 -3.76
N ILE A 217 -18.96 -11.85 -3.09
CA ILE A 217 -19.12 -13.21 -2.57
C ILE A 217 -19.14 -13.09 -1.04
N VAL A 218 -20.15 -13.69 -0.40
CA VAL A 218 -20.16 -13.85 1.06
C VAL A 218 -19.17 -14.95 1.40
N LEU A 219 -18.07 -14.59 2.06
CA LEU A 219 -17.04 -15.53 2.47
C LEU A 219 -17.38 -16.21 3.80
N SER A 220 -17.97 -15.46 4.74
CA SER A 220 -18.40 -15.97 6.05
C SER A 220 -19.50 -15.10 6.64
N ASN A 221 -20.57 -15.74 7.13
CA ASN A 221 -21.71 -15.12 7.78
C ASN A 221 -22.20 -15.97 8.97
N GLU A 222 -21.25 -16.42 9.78
CA GLU A 222 -21.51 -17.27 10.93
C GLU A 222 -22.09 -16.46 12.11
N ARG A 223 -22.64 -17.16 13.10
CA ARG A 223 -23.09 -16.50 14.34
C ARG A 223 -21.90 -15.85 15.06
N GLY A 224 -22.11 -14.65 15.61
CA GLY A 224 -21.10 -13.93 16.38
C GLY A 224 -20.21 -13.04 15.51
N ASN A 225 -18.95 -12.91 15.89
CA ASN A 225 -17.97 -12.11 15.17
C ASN A 225 -17.44 -12.85 13.94
N ASN A 226 -17.34 -12.15 12.81
CA ASN A 226 -16.68 -12.61 11.58
C ASN A 226 -15.73 -11.49 11.13
N SER A 227 -14.42 -11.67 11.21
CA SER A 227 -13.50 -10.57 10.94
C SER A 227 -12.13 -10.98 10.39
N ALA A 228 -11.30 -9.96 10.12
CA ALA A 228 -9.89 -10.06 9.79
C ALA A 228 -9.54 -11.08 8.68
N PRO A 229 -10.09 -10.92 7.46
CA PRO A 229 -9.69 -11.77 6.34
C PRO A 229 -8.22 -11.55 5.99
N SER A 230 -7.50 -12.64 5.74
CA SER A 230 -6.13 -12.62 5.21
C SER A 230 -5.98 -13.65 4.11
N TRP A 231 -5.53 -13.21 2.94
CA TRP A 231 -5.36 -14.08 1.79
C TRP A 231 -4.16 -15.00 1.96
N ALA A 232 -4.34 -16.28 1.62
CA ALA A 232 -3.21 -17.14 1.33
C ALA A 232 -2.47 -16.62 0.08
N PRO A 233 -1.14 -16.78 -0.01
CA PRO A 233 -0.35 -16.24 -1.12
C PRO A 233 -0.70 -16.86 -2.48
N ASP A 234 -1.35 -18.03 -2.50
CA ASP A 234 -1.88 -18.67 -3.70
C ASP A 234 -3.20 -18.06 -4.22
N GLY A 235 -3.82 -17.17 -3.43
CA GLY A 235 -5.09 -16.52 -3.77
C GLY A 235 -6.33 -17.43 -3.74
N LYS A 236 -6.19 -18.71 -3.34
CA LYS A 236 -7.28 -19.70 -3.41
C LYS A 236 -8.12 -19.77 -2.15
N SER A 237 -7.55 -19.34 -1.02
CA SER A 237 -8.19 -19.40 0.29
C SER A 237 -7.81 -18.20 1.14
N LEU A 238 -8.57 -17.99 2.21
CA LEU A 238 -8.33 -16.98 3.22
C LEU A 238 -8.36 -17.60 4.61
N ALA A 239 -7.67 -16.95 5.53
CA ALA A 239 -7.88 -17.12 6.96
C ALA A 239 -8.83 -16.04 7.47
N VAL A 240 -9.70 -16.37 8.41
CA VAL A 240 -10.68 -15.47 9.03
C VAL A 240 -10.78 -15.74 10.53
N SER A 241 -11.13 -14.72 11.31
CA SER A 241 -11.40 -14.80 12.74
C SER A 241 -12.89 -14.98 13.00
N LEU A 242 -13.32 -16.12 13.56
CA LEU A 242 -14.74 -16.40 13.84
C LEU A 242 -14.95 -16.74 15.32
N SER A 243 -16.02 -16.21 15.92
CA SER A 243 -16.45 -16.57 17.29
C SER A 243 -17.64 -17.54 17.29
N LYS A 244 -17.83 -18.28 16.20
CA LYS A 244 -19.01 -19.14 15.98
C LYS A 244 -19.10 -20.31 16.97
N ASP A 245 -17.95 -20.76 17.47
CA ASP A 245 -17.80 -21.92 18.37
C ASP A 245 -17.39 -21.47 19.80
N GLY A 246 -17.70 -20.22 20.20
CA GLY A 246 -17.35 -19.65 21.50
C GLY A 246 -16.37 -18.48 21.39
N ASN A 247 -15.18 -18.62 21.95
CA ASN A 247 -14.12 -17.61 21.80
C ASN A 247 -13.68 -17.48 20.34
N THR A 248 -13.14 -16.31 19.97
CA THR A 248 -12.67 -16.07 18.59
C THR A 248 -11.51 -17.01 18.26
N GLN A 249 -11.62 -17.68 17.12
CA GLN A 249 -10.67 -18.67 16.65
C GLN A 249 -10.41 -18.44 15.15
N ILE A 250 -9.29 -18.97 14.66
CA ILE A 250 -8.88 -18.79 13.26
C ILE A 250 -9.38 -19.96 12.43
N TYR A 251 -9.99 -19.65 11.30
CA TYR A 251 -10.49 -20.62 10.32
C TYR A 251 -9.88 -20.35 8.96
N ARG A 252 -9.73 -21.40 8.15
CA ARG A 252 -9.45 -21.31 6.73
C ARG A 252 -10.74 -21.53 5.95
N VAL A 253 -10.94 -20.77 4.89
CA VAL A 253 -12.09 -20.84 3.98
C VAL A 253 -11.61 -20.60 2.56
N ASN A 254 -12.17 -21.29 1.58
CA ASN A 254 -11.86 -21.03 0.17
C ASN A 254 -12.40 -19.66 -0.25
N ALA A 255 -11.80 -19.06 -1.28
CA ALA A 255 -12.22 -17.72 -1.76
C ALA A 255 -13.66 -17.68 -2.32
N ASP A 256 -14.27 -18.84 -2.58
CA ASP A 256 -15.68 -19.00 -2.97
C ASP A 256 -16.64 -19.21 -1.76
N GLY A 257 -16.12 -19.21 -0.52
CA GLY A 257 -16.88 -19.44 0.71
C GLY A 257 -16.98 -20.91 1.14
N SER A 258 -16.45 -21.85 0.35
CA SER A 258 -16.49 -23.29 0.67
C SER A 258 -15.37 -23.74 1.63
N ASN A 259 -15.45 -24.98 2.11
CA ASN A 259 -14.41 -25.65 2.89
C ASN A 259 -13.94 -24.91 4.16
N LEU A 260 -14.90 -24.30 4.89
CA LEU A 260 -14.62 -23.68 6.18
C LEU A 260 -14.09 -24.71 7.19
N ARG A 261 -12.87 -24.52 7.69
CA ARG A 261 -12.23 -25.40 8.69
C ARG A 261 -11.46 -24.61 9.75
N ARG A 262 -11.55 -25.03 11.01
CA ARG A 262 -10.83 -24.41 12.14
C ARG A 262 -9.34 -24.76 12.13
N LEU A 263 -8.47 -23.78 12.35
CA LEU A 263 -7.01 -23.94 12.39
C LEU A 263 -6.44 -23.93 13.83
N THR A 264 -6.93 -23.05 14.69
CA THR A 264 -6.47 -22.93 16.09
C THR A 264 -7.24 -23.84 17.04
N GLN A 265 -6.63 -24.20 18.17
CA GLN A 265 -7.18 -25.09 19.19
C GLN A 265 -7.33 -24.36 20.53
N GLY A 266 -8.23 -24.86 21.38
CA GLY A 266 -8.39 -24.37 22.76
C GLY A 266 -9.44 -23.28 22.95
N ASN A 267 -9.33 -22.61 24.11
CA ASN A 267 -10.33 -21.67 24.65
C ASN A 267 -9.80 -20.24 24.75
N THR A 268 -8.77 -19.88 23.99
CA THR A 268 -8.20 -18.53 23.94
C THR A 268 -8.87 -17.70 22.87
N ILE A 269 -8.59 -16.39 22.82
CA ILE A 269 -8.94 -15.53 21.70
C ILE A 269 -7.76 -15.55 20.73
N ASP A 270 -7.95 -16.13 19.54
CA ASP A 270 -6.99 -16.12 18.44
C ASP A 270 -7.59 -15.36 17.25
N THR A 271 -6.92 -14.29 16.81
CA THR A 271 -7.46 -13.35 15.80
C THR A 271 -6.38 -12.67 14.96
N GLU A 272 -6.78 -11.83 14.01
CA GLU A 272 -5.92 -11.08 13.10
C GLU A 272 -4.89 -11.98 12.37
N PRO A 273 -5.35 -13.04 11.69
CA PRO A 273 -4.44 -13.93 10.98
C PRO A 273 -3.71 -13.19 9.86
N GLN A 274 -2.47 -13.61 9.59
CA GLN A 274 -1.66 -13.16 8.49
C GLN A 274 -0.81 -14.31 7.95
N PHE A 275 -1.02 -14.69 6.69
CA PHE A 275 -0.15 -15.67 6.04
C PHE A 275 1.26 -15.12 5.84
N SER A 276 2.26 -16.00 5.95
CA SER A 276 3.60 -15.72 5.46
C SER A 276 3.62 -15.71 3.91
N PRO A 277 4.52 -14.95 3.27
CA PRO A 277 4.59 -14.88 1.81
C PRO A 277 4.86 -16.23 1.13
N ASP A 278 5.55 -17.14 1.81
CA ASP A 278 5.83 -18.50 1.34
C ASP A 278 4.67 -19.50 1.58
N GLY A 279 3.60 -19.06 2.27
CA GLY A 279 2.41 -19.85 2.53
C GLY A 279 2.59 -20.96 3.58
N LYS A 280 3.76 -21.05 4.22
CA LYS A 280 4.06 -22.12 5.19
C LYS A 280 3.53 -21.85 6.58
N PHE A 281 3.38 -20.57 6.94
CA PHE A 281 3.02 -20.16 8.28
C PHE A 281 1.86 -19.18 8.30
N LEU A 282 1.22 -19.12 9.46
CA LEU A 282 0.24 -18.11 9.81
C LEU A 282 0.68 -17.43 11.10
N TYR A 283 0.78 -16.11 11.06
CA TYR A 283 1.01 -15.24 12.21
C TYR A 283 -0.32 -14.68 12.69
N PHE A 284 -0.52 -14.56 13.99
CA PHE A 284 -1.81 -14.14 14.54
C PHE A 284 -1.68 -13.59 15.96
N THR A 285 -2.64 -12.78 16.37
CA THR A 285 -2.75 -12.26 17.72
C THR A 285 -3.45 -13.29 18.62
N SER A 286 -2.88 -13.57 19.79
CA SER A 286 -3.48 -14.47 20.79
C SER A 286 -3.30 -13.95 22.22
N ASP A 287 -4.31 -14.16 23.06
CA ASP A 287 -4.28 -13.87 24.50
C ASP A 287 -3.81 -15.06 25.36
N ARG A 288 -3.36 -16.17 24.75
CA ARG A 288 -2.95 -17.39 25.47
C ARG A 288 -1.83 -17.20 26.51
N GLY A 289 -1.10 -16.09 26.45
CA GLY A 289 -0.07 -15.70 27.42
C GLY A 289 -0.53 -14.63 28.41
N GLY A 290 -1.84 -14.39 28.56
CA GLY A 290 -2.44 -13.33 29.37
C GLY A 290 -2.79 -12.10 28.55
N ASN A 291 -1.78 -11.34 28.11
CA ASN A 291 -1.99 -10.18 27.22
C ASN A 291 -1.91 -10.57 25.74
N PRO A 292 -2.60 -9.85 24.82
CA PRO A 292 -2.50 -10.09 23.38
C PRO A 292 -1.06 -9.97 22.88
N GLN A 293 -0.58 -11.03 22.24
CA GLN A 293 0.76 -11.12 21.67
C GLN A 293 0.69 -11.84 20.32
N ILE A 294 1.74 -11.71 19.51
CA ILE A 294 1.79 -12.36 18.20
C ILE A 294 2.40 -13.75 18.35
N TYR A 295 1.72 -14.73 17.77
CA TYR A 295 2.10 -16.13 17.67
C TYR A 295 2.21 -16.55 16.20
N ARG A 296 2.88 -17.67 15.96
CA ARG A 296 3.03 -18.30 14.65
C ARG A 296 2.69 -19.78 14.74
N MET A 297 1.92 -20.27 13.79
CA MET A 297 1.67 -21.70 13.57
C MET A 297 1.93 -22.10 12.12
N SER A 298 1.92 -23.40 11.83
CA SER A 298 1.79 -23.90 10.46
C SER A 298 0.53 -23.33 9.79
N ALA A 299 0.60 -23.04 8.49
CA ALA A 299 -0.56 -22.62 7.70
C ALA A 299 -1.71 -23.66 7.67
N ASP A 300 -1.41 -24.92 8.00
CA ASP A 300 -2.41 -25.99 8.13
C ASP A 300 -3.03 -26.10 9.53
N GLY A 301 -2.62 -25.26 10.47
CA GLY A 301 -3.18 -25.17 11.82
C GLY A 301 -2.38 -25.90 12.89
N GLU A 302 -2.90 -25.90 14.12
CA GLU A 302 -2.17 -26.36 15.32
C GLU A 302 -2.29 -27.86 15.60
N ARG A 303 -2.98 -28.64 14.74
CA ARG A 303 -3.17 -30.08 14.97
C ARG A 303 -1.86 -30.88 14.94
N GLY A 304 -0.88 -30.43 14.15
CA GLY A 304 0.44 -31.09 14.05
C GLY A 304 1.51 -30.47 14.95
N GLU A 305 1.44 -29.17 15.19
CA GLU A 305 2.41 -28.43 15.99
C GLU A 305 1.73 -27.25 16.70
N PRO A 306 1.94 -27.06 18.02
CA PRO A 306 1.37 -25.91 18.73
C PRO A 306 1.98 -24.59 18.23
N ALA A 307 1.20 -23.50 18.26
CA ALA A 307 1.77 -22.21 17.89
C ALA A 307 2.84 -21.74 18.88
N ARG A 308 3.79 -20.99 18.34
CA ARG A 308 4.93 -20.44 19.07
C ARG A 308 4.81 -18.93 19.18
N ARG A 309 5.09 -18.37 20.35
CA ARG A 309 5.09 -16.92 20.57
C ARG A 309 6.26 -16.27 19.82
N ILE A 310 5.99 -15.12 19.19
CA ILE A 310 6.97 -14.36 18.40
C ILE A 310 7.37 -13.06 19.09
N THR A 311 6.44 -12.37 19.76
CA THR A 311 6.70 -11.07 20.38
C THR A 311 6.85 -11.16 21.90
N PHE A 312 7.91 -10.55 22.45
CA PHE A 312 8.23 -10.63 23.88
C PHE A 312 8.55 -9.28 24.53
N LYS A 313 8.81 -8.24 23.74
CA LYS A 313 9.35 -6.95 24.24
C LYS A 313 8.27 -5.95 24.67
N GLN A 314 7.11 -5.95 24.01
CA GLN A 314 6.01 -5.01 24.29
C GLN A 314 4.96 -5.63 25.24
N PRO A 315 4.27 -4.82 26.06
CA PRO A 315 3.23 -5.31 26.98
C PRO A 315 2.08 -6.01 26.26
N TYR A 316 1.73 -5.55 25.05
CA TYR A 316 0.90 -6.25 24.08
C TYR A 316 1.42 -5.98 22.67
N ALA A 317 1.11 -6.89 21.74
CA ALA A 317 1.44 -6.79 20.32
C ALA A 317 0.29 -7.38 19.48
N THR A 318 -0.19 -6.63 18.51
CA THR A 318 -1.37 -6.96 17.69
C THR A 318 -1.18 -6.58 16.22
N SER A 319 -2.14 -6.94 15.38
CA SER A 319 -2.21 -6.63 13.95
C SER A 319 -0.93 -7.01 13.17
N PRO A 320 -0.49 -8.29 13.22
CA PRO A 320 0.74 -8.72 12.56
C PRO A 320 0.68 -8.54 11.04
N ARG A 321 1.78 -8.06 10.45
CA ARG A 321 1.99 -7.99 9.00
C ARG A 321 3.40 -8.46 8.68
N ILE A 322 3.52 -9.45 7.81
CA ILE A 322 4.82 -9.97 7.37
C ILE A 322 5.23 -9.24 6.10
N SER A 323 6.51 -8.83 6.01
CA SER A 323 7.04 -8.20 4.81
C SER A 323 6.99 -9.18 3.63
N PRO A 324 6.87 -8.70 2.38
CA PRO A 324 6.80 -9.57 1.19
C PRO A 324 7.98 -10.54 1.04
N ASP A 325 9.16 -10.21 1.58
CA ASP A 325 10.36 -11.06 1.59
C ASP A 325 10.45 -12.01 2.81
N GLY A 326 9.49 -11.94 3.73
CA GLY A 326 9.41 -12.78 4.93
C GLY A 326 10.41 -12.44 6.04
N LYS A 327 11.19 -11.35 5.92
CA LYS A 327 12.27 -11.02 6.87
C LYS A 327 11.81 -10.17 8.06
N TYR A 328 10.73 -9.40 7.90
CA TYR A 328 10.27 -8.47 8.90
C TYR A 328 8.81 -8.71 9.29
N LEU A 329 8.51 -8.40 10.55
CA LEU A 329 7.16 -8.34 11.10
C LEU A 329 6.88 -6.90 11.52
N ALA A 330 5.93 -6.25 10.84
CA ALA A 330 5.32 -5.01 11.32
C ALA A 330 4.13 -5.34 12.23
N TYR A 331 3.97 -4.60 13.32
CA TYR A 331 2.88 -4.82 14.28
C TYR A 331 2.58 -3.57 15.09
N ILE A 332 1.41 -3.53 15.72
CA ILE A 332 1.05 -2.48 16.67
C ILE A 332 1.40 -2.96 18.07
N GLY A 333 2.20 -2.17 18.78
CA GLY A 333 2.65 -2.48 20.14
C GLY A 333 2.31 -1.35 21.12
N GLY A 334 2.07 -1.74 22.37
CA GLY A 334 1.88 -0.77 23.45
C GLY A 334 3.18 -0.06 23.82
N ALA A 335 3.15 1.27 23.89
CA ALA A 335 4.28 2.10 24.27
C ALA A 335 3.82 3.36 25.02
N GLY A 336 4.18 3.49 26.30
CA GLY A 336 3.96 4.73 27.08
C GLY A 336 2.50 5.21 27.13
N GLY A 337 1.53 4.29 27.18
CA GLY A 337 0.10 4.62 27.18
C GLY A 337 -0.54 4.82 25.80
N GLY A 338 0.22 4.68 24.71
CA GLY A 338 -0.28 4.73 23.33
C GLY A 338 -0.03 3.43 22.54
N PHE A 339 -0.48 3.46 21.28
CA PHE A 339 -0.33 2.40 20.28
C PHE A 339 0.64 2.89 19.21
N LYS A 340 1.77 2.18 19.04
CA LYS A 340 2.81 2.52 18.07
C LYS A 340 3.04 1.40 17.07
N LEU A 341 3.39 1.77 15.84
CA LEU A 341 3.91 0.83 14.86
C LEU A 341 5.36 0.44 15.21
N PHE A 342 5.60 -0.87 15.31
CA PHE A 342 6.93 -1.46 15.47
C PHE A 342 7.30 -2.28 14.24
N LEU A 343 8.60 -2.34 13.95
CA LEU A 343 9.19 -3.25 12.98
C LEU A 343 10.14 -4.20 13.69
N MET A 344 9.90 -5.50 13.55
CA MET A 344 10.74 -6.57 14.09
C MET A 344 11.50 -7.29 12.98
N ASN A 345 12.80 -7.47 13.16
CA ASN A 345 13.59 -8.42 12.36
C ASN A 345 13.30 -9.84 12.85
N LEU A 346 12.76 -10.70 11.98
CA LEU A 346 12.35 -12.05 12.36
C LEU A 346 13.52 -13.01 12.62
N ALA A 347 14.72 -12.69 12.13
CA ALA A 347 15.92 -13.51 12.37
C ALA A 347 16.54 -13.22 13.74
N THR A 348 16.58 -11.96 14.17
CA THR A 348 17.24 -11.56 15.43
C THR A 348 16.25 -11.36 16.59
N GLY A 349 14.99 -11.05 16.28
CA GLY A 349 14.00 -10.64 17.27
C GLY A 349 14.14 -9.19 17.76
N ASP A 350 14.95 -8.39 17.06
CA ASP A 350 15.07 -6.96 17.34
C ASP A 350 13.87 -6.18 16.83
N SER A 351 13.33 -5.32 17.69
CA SER A 351 12.13 -4.54 17.42
C SER A 351 12.41 -3.06 17.66
N THR A 352 12.04 -2.23 16.69
CA THR A 352 12.23 -0.77 16.74
C THR A 352 10.88 -0.06 16.52
N PRO A 353 10.55 0.98 17.31
CA PRO A 353 9.39 1.81 17.02
C PRO A 353 9.65 2.65 15.75
N MET A 354 8.68 2.68 14.84
CA MET A 354 8.83 3.36 13.53
C MET A 354 8.19 4.74 13.50
N THR A 355 7.41 5.11 14.51
CA THR A 355 6.49 6.24 14.46
C THR A 355 6.60 7.16 15.68
N ASP A 356 6.36 8.45 15.42
CA ASP A 356 6.32 9.47 16.47
C ASP A 356 4.90 9.63 17.04
N THR A 357 3.88 9.15 16.32
CA THR A 357 2.46 9.15 16.70
C THR A 357 2.12 8.09 17.75
N SER A 358 0.91 8.14 18.33
CA SER A 358 0.51 7.29 19.47
C SER A 358 -0.86 6.60 19.30
N PHE A 359 -1.47 6.70 18.11
CA PHE A 359 -2.77 6.09 17.78
C PHE A 359 -2.65 5.25 16.51
N ASP A 360 -1.54 4.52 16.38
CA ASP A 360 -1.24 3.77 15.17
C ASP A 360 -2.04 2.48 15.11
N GLU A 361 -2.64 2.23 13.95
CA GLU A 361 -3.55 1.12 13.73
C GLU A 361 -3.34 0.55 12.32
N SER A 362 -3.63 -0.75 12.15
CA SER A 362 -3.82 -1.39 10.84
C SER A 362 -2.64 -1.21 9.86
N PRO A 363 -1.42 -1.67 10.18
CA PRO A 363 -0.29 -1.57 9.25
C PRO A 363 -0.53 -2.42 7.99
N SER A 364 0.17 -2.08 6.90
CA SER A 364 0.22 -2.81 5.63
C SER A 364 1.52 -2.49 4.90
N PHE A 365 2.30 -3.51 4.57
CA PHE A 365 3.49 -3.32 3.74
C PHE A 365 3.12 -2.94 2.31
N ALA A 366 3.91 -2.05 1.69
CA ALA A 366 3.96 -1.90 0.25
C ALA A 366 4.46 -3.18 -0.42
N ALA A 367 4.12 -3.37 -1.71
CA ALA A 367 4.43 -4.59 -2.45
C ALA A 367 5.94 -4.91 -2.54
N ASN A 368 6.82 -3.90 -2.48
CA ASN A 368 8.28 -4.08 -2.44
C ASN A 368 8.85 -4.23 -1.02
N GLY A 369 8.02 -4.15 0.02
CA GLY A 369 8.42 -4.23 1.42
C GLY A 369 9.14 -3.01 1.98
N ARG A 370 9.35 -1.94 1.20
CA ARG A 370 10.14 -0.76 1.61
C ARG A 370 9.38 0.25 2.46
N TYR A 371 8.04 0.25 2.38
CA TYR A 371 7.19 1.15 3.14
C TYR A 371 6.11 0.38 3.89
N ILE A 372 5.66 0.95 5.00
CA ILE A 372 4.52 0.47 5.78
C ILE A 372 3.50 1.60 5.83
N LEU A 373 2.35 1.38 5.21
CA LEU A 373 1.16 2.23 5.32
C LEU A 373 0.39 1.84 6.58
N TYR A 374 -0.11 2.81 7.32
CA TYR A 374 -0.88 2.62 8.54
C TYR A 374 -1.88 3.77 8.71
N SER A 375 -2.86 3.61 9.59
CA SER A 375 -3.73 4.71 10.01
C SER A 375 -3.30 5.24 11.37
N THR A 376 -3.42 6.55 11.57
CA THR A 376 -3.08 7.20 12.84
C THR A 376 -3.89 8.48 13.03
N GLN A 377 -3.58 9.25 14.07
CA GLN A 377 -4.20 10.53 14.36
C GLN A 377 -3.17 11.67 14.35
N VAL A 378 -3.42 12.69 13.52
CA VAL A 378 -2.61 13.92 13.45
C VAL A 378 -3.54 15.12 13.62
N GLY A 379 -3.22 16.02 14.55
CA GLY A 379 -4.05 17.20 14.84
C GLY A 379 -5.50 16.85 15.19
N GLY A 380 -5.72 15.72 15.87
CA GLY A 380 -7.05 15.25 16.24
C GLY A 380 -7.83 14.52 15.13
N LYS A 381 -7.32 14.43 13.90
CA LYS A 381 -8.01 13.81 12.75
C LYS A 381 -7.43 12.45 12.39
N LYS A 382 -8.27 11.49 11.99
CA LYS A 382 -7.81 10.19 11.49
C LYS A 382 -7.28 10.32 10.06
N VAL A 383 -6.01 9.98 9.88
CA VAL A 383 -5.27 10.08 8.63
C VAL A 383 -4.63 8.74 8.28
N LEU A 384 -4.18 8.61 7.04
CA LEU A 384 -3.23 7.58 6.67
C LEU A 384 -1.82 8.15 6.80
N ALA A 385 -0.85 7.29 7.07
CA ALA A 385 0.55 7.65 7.09
C ALA A 385 1.37 6.48 6.54
N ALA A 386 2.53 6.78 5.95
CA ALA A 386 3.47 5.78 5.49
C ALA A 386 4.85 6.06 6.06
N VAL A 387 5.58 5.01 6.42
CA VAL A 387 6.96 5.11 6.89
C VAL A 387 7.84 4.11 6.15
N SER A 388 9.04 4.51 5.74
CA SER A 388 10.04 3.59 5.19
C SER A 388 10.55 2.64 6.28
N ILE A 389 10.96 1.43 5.89
CA ILE A 389 11.46 0.43 6.85
C ILE A 389 12.77 0.84 7.56
N ASP A 390 13.50 1.80 7.01
CA ASP A 390 14.66 2.44 7.65
C ASP A 390 14.28 3.63 8.55
N GLY A 391 13.01 4.05 8.56
CA GLY A 391 12.47 5.10 9.41
C GLY A 391 12.73 6.54 8.93
N TYR A 392 13.48 6.73 7.84
CA TYR A 392 13.89 8.07 7.38
C TYR A 392 12.80 8.82 6.62
N VAL A 393 11.94 8.12 5.88
CA VAL A 393 10.88 8.72 5.07
C VAL A 393 9.56 8.51 5.77
N LYS A 394 8.93 9.60 6.21
CA LYS A 394 7.59 9.59 6.82
C LYS A 394 6.65 10.45 5.99
N GLN A 395 5.46 9.94 5.74
CA GLN A 395 4.45 10.60 4.93
C GLN A 395 3.13 10.63 5.67
N VAL A 396 2.40 11.74 5.56
CA VAL A 396 1.03 11.86 6.04
C VAL A 396 0.13 12.08 4.84
N LEU A 397 -0.83 11.18 4.67
CA LEU A 397 -1.82 11.19 3.60
C LEU A 397 -3.15 11.58 4.24
N SER A 398 -3.71 12.72 3.85
CA SER A 398 -4.95 13.26 4.44
C SER A 398 -5.95 13.69 3.38
N ILE A 399 -7.25 13.62 3.71
CA ILE A 399 -8.32 14.13 2.86
C ILE A 399 -9.13 15.12 3.69
N SER A 400 -9.26 16.35 3.19
CA SER A 400 -10.02 17.40 3.87
C SER A 400 -11.47 16.99 4.11
N GLY A 401 -11.94 17.15 5.35
CA GLY A 401 -13.32 16.85 5.74
C GLY A 401 -13.64 15.37 5.94
N SER A 402 -12.66 14.46 5.87
CA SER A 402 -12.86 13.02 5.99
C SER A 402 -11.92 12.38 7.01
N ASP A 403 -12.44 11.43 7.79
CA ASP A 403 -11.61 10.48 8.52
C ASP A 403 -11.24 9.31 7.61
N ILE A 404 -9.96 9.01 7.47
CA ILE A 404 -9.49 7.86 6.68
C ILE A 404 -8.80 6.82 7.56
N ARG A 405 -9.09 5.54 7.31
CA ARG A 405 -8.73 4.42 8.19
C ARG A 405 -8.65 3.11 7.42
N GLN A 406 -8.21 2.04 8.11
CA GLN A 406 -8.22 0.67 7.59
C GLN A 406 -7.48 0.54 6.23
N PRO A 407 -6.24 1.04 6.12
CA PRO A 407 -5.51 0.97 4.88
C PRO A 407 -5.09 -0.46 4.54
N SER A 408 -4.97 -0.71 3.24
CA SER A 408 -4.25 -1.86 2.69
C SER A 408 -3.54 -1.44 1.42
N TRP A 409 -2.25 -1.75 1.33
CA TRP A 409 -1.44 -1.50 0.15
C TRP A 409 -1.57 -2.70 -0.80
N GLY A 410 -1.95 -2.43 -2.05
CA GLY A 410 -2.13 -3.46 -3.07
C GLY A 410 -0.81 -4.08 -3.55
N PRO A 411 -0.87 -5.26 -4.18
CA PRO A 411 0.29 -5.91 -4.76
C PRO A 411 0.77 -5.18 -6.03
N PHE A 412 1.82 -5.70 -6.65
CA PHE A 412 2.13 -5.34 -8.04
C PHE A 412 0.99 -5.80 -8.97
N MET A 413 0.59 -4.92 -9.89
CA MET A 413 -0.60 -5.09 -10.74
C MET A 413 -0.29 -5.63 -12.14
N ASP A 414 0.88 -6.24 -12.31
CA ASP A 414 1.47 -6.61 -13.60
C ASP A 414 1.44 -8.11 -13.90
N ARG A 415 0.52 -8.85 -13.27
CA ARG A 415 0.23 -10.27 -13.57
C ARG A 415 -1.01 -10.46 -14.43
#